data_AF-A0A521SSG1-F1
#
_entry.id   AF-A0A521SSG1-F1
#
_cell.length_a   1.000
_cell.length_b   1.000
_cell.length_c   1.000
_cell.angle_alpha   90.00
_cell.angle_beta   90.00
_cell.angle_gamma   90.00
#
_symmetry.space_group_name_H-M   'P 1'
#
loop_
_entity.id
_entity.type
_entity.pdbx_description
1 polymer ?
#
loop_
_entity_poly.entity_id
_entity_poly.type
_entity_poly.pdbx_seq_one_letter_code
_entity_poly.pdbx_strand_id
1 'polypeptide(L)' 'KEAGFDWRESGCSMCLGMNPDTLQPGERCASTSNRNFEGRQGKGGRTHLVSPLMAAAAAVEGRFVDIRRYDLKK' A
#
# COMPACT_ATOMS: atom_id res chain seq x y z
N LYS A 1 -12.73 -9.66 0.58
CA LYS A 1 -12.51 -11.08 0.94
C LYS A 1 -12.23 -11.94 -0.28
N GLU A 2 -13.05 -11.91 -1.33
CA GLU A 2 -12.85 -12.78 -2.52
C GLU A 2 -11.47 -12.64 -3.19
N ALA A 3 -10.91 -11.41 -3.22
CA ALA A 3 -9.58 -11.16 -3.77
C ALA A 3 -8.40 -11.48 -2.83
N GLY A 4 -8.62 -12.17 -1.70
CA GLY A 4 -7.53 -12.66 -0.83
C GLY A 4 -6.87 -11.62 0.09
N PHE A 5 -7.44 -10.42 0.20
CA PHE A 5 -6.95 -9.38 1.12
C PHE A 5 -7.55 -9.49 2.52
N ASP A 6 -6.78 -9.04 3.52
CA ASP A 6 -7.20 -8.98 4.91
C ASP A 6 -8.01 -7.70 5.20
N TRP A 7 -9.24 -7.89 5.66
CA TRP A 7 -9.99 -6.81 6.30
C TRP A 7 -9.54 -6.69 7.76
N ARG A 8 -9.16 -5.48 8.16
CA ARG A 8 -8.85 -5.12 9.55
C ARG A 8 -9.95 -4.22 10.11
N GLU A 9 -10.01 -4.13 11.43
CA GLU A 9 -10.85 -3.15 12.13
C GLU A 9 -10.48 -1.71 11.71
N SER A 10 -11.43 -0.79 11.84
CA SER A 10 -11.21 0.62 11.51
C SER A 10 -10.05 1.20 12.31
N GLY A 11 -9.04 1.75 11.64
CA GLY A 11 -7.87 2.30 12.30
C GLY A 11 -6.74 2.65 11.32
N CYS A 12 -5.66 3.21 11.86
CA CYS A 12 -4.54 3.68 11.04
C CYS A 12 -3.57 2.57 10.58
N SER A 13 -3.70 1.33 11.10
CA SER A 13 -2.86 0.16 10.76
C SER A 13 -1.36 0.54 10.63
N MET A 14 -0.72 0.27 9.49
CA MET A 14 0.70 0.51 9.22
C MET A 14 1.08 1.99 9.06
N CYS A 15 0.18 2.97 9.26
CA CYS A 15 0.47 4.39 8.99
C CYS A 15 1.73 4.94 9.70
N LEU A 16 2.03 4.45 10.91
CA LEU A 16 3.20 4.85 11.72
C LEU A 16 4.15 3.67 12.03
N GLY A 17 3.84 2.45 11.60
CA GLY A 17 4.68 1.27 11.86
C GLY A 17 4.84 0.90 13.35
N MET A 18 3.96 1.38 14.23
CA MET A 18 3.95 1.05 15.66
C MET A 18 3.09 -0.18 16.01
N ASN A 19 2.31 -0.65 15.04
CA ASN A 19 1.51 -1.87 15.15
C ASN A 19 2.32 -3.06 14.57
N PRO A 20 1.86 -4.30 14.77
CA PRO A 20 2.49 -5.47 14.15
C PRO A 20 2.58 -5.41 12.62
N ASP A 21 1.74 -4.59 11.98
CA ASP A 21 1.80 -4.29 10.56
C ASP A 21 2.98 -3.33 10.28
N THR A 22 4.10 -3.87 9.80
CA THR A 22 5.32 -3.11 9.50
C THR A 22 6.06 -3.73 8.31
N LEU A 23 6.72 -2.89 7.51
CA LEU A 23 7.56 -3.33 6.41
C LEU A 23 8.89 -3.89 6.92
N GLN A 24 9.30 -5.00 6.33
CA GLN A 24 10.63 -5.56 6.49
C GLN A 24 11.66 -4.79 5.64
N PRO A 25 12.94 -4.84 6.00
CA PRO A 25 14.00 -4.22 5.21
C PRO A 25 13.99 -4.70 3.75
N GLY A 26 14.03 -3.76 2.81
CA GLY A 26 13.99 -4.05 1.36
C GLY A 26 12.59 -4.15 0.77
N GLU A 27 11.54 -4.26 1.59
CA GLU A 27 10.16 -4.29 1.09
C GLU A 27 9.70 -2.93 0.56
N ARG A 28 8.71 -3.01 -0.35
CA ARG A 28 8.06 -1.84 -0.94
C ARG A 28 6.56 -1.90 -0.75
N CYS A 29 5.98 -0.77 -0.37
CA CYS A 29 4.54 -0.63 -0.18
C CYS A 29 3.95 0.42 -1.13
N ALA A 30 2.83 0.07 -1.76
CA ALA A 30 1.90 1.02 -2.35
C ALA A 30 0.87 1.42 -1.28
N SER A 31 0.98 2.61 -0.70
CA SER A 31 0.14 3.04 0.42
C SER A 31 -0.75 4.22 0.04
N THR A 32 -2.00 4.18 0.50
CA THR A 32 -2.96 5.30 0.46
C THR A 32 -2.85 6.22 1.68
N SER A 33 -1.80 6.05 2.50
CA SER A 33 -1.42 7.01 3.55
C SER A 33 -1.03 8.36 2.94
N ASN A 34 -0.73 9.34 3.81
CA ASN A 34 -0.27 10.68 3.43
C ASN A 34 1.20 10.96 3.79
N ARG A 35 1.94 9.97 4.31
CA ARG A 35 3.34 10.13 4.75
C ARG A 35 4.20 8.93 4.35
N ASN A 36 5.38 9.19 3.80
CA ASN A 36 6.33 8.16 3.33
C ASN A 36 7.81 8.46 3.63
N PHE A 37 8.09 9.28 4.65
CA PHE A 37 9.49 9.51 5.06
C PHE A 37 10.15 8.20 5.55
N GLU A 38 11.47 8.15 5.48
CA GLU A 38 12.23 6.94 5.79
C GLU A 38 11.93 6.40 7.20
N GLY A 39 11.74 5.08 7.30
CA GLY A 39 11.42 4.40 8.55
C GLY A 39 9.97 4.54 9.02
N ARG A 40 9.13 5.36 8.36
CA ARG A 40 7.74 5.61 8.81
C ARG A 40 6.88 4.36 8.94
N GLN A 41 7.00 3.42 8.01
CA GLN A 41 6.19 2.21 7.99
C GLN A 41 7.01 0.94 8.24
N GLY A 42 8.28 1.10 8.63
CA GLY A 42 9.24 0.00 8.78
C GLY A 42 10.65 0.45 8.42
N LYS A 43 11.63 0.02 9.21
CA LYS A 43 13.04 0.38 9.01
C LYS A 43 13.58 -0.30 7.75
N GLY A 44 14.13 0.46 6.83
CA GLY A 44 14.68 -0.06 5.58
C GLY A 44 13.63 -0.44 4.52
N GLY A 45 12.34 -0.26 4.81
CA GLY A 45 11.27 -0.35 3.82
C GLY A 45 11.07 0.97 3.06
N ARG A 46 10.42 0.89 1.89
CA ARG A 46 10.09 2.08 1.08
C ARG A 46 8.59 2.16 0.78
N THR A 47 7.99 3.26 1.17
CA THR A 47 6.57 3.55 0.89
C THR A 47 6.42 4.50 -0.30
N HIS A 48 5.49 4.16 -1.17
CA HIS A 48 5.03 5.00 -2.27
C HIS A 48 3.60 5.47 -1.98
N LEU A 49 3.41 6.79 -1.92
CA LEU A 49 2.07 7.37 -1.76
C LEU A 49 1.33 7.29 -3.09
N VAL A 50 0.16 6.65 -3.08
CA VAL A 50 -0.63 6.40 -4.28
C VAL A 50 -2.12 6.58 -4.00
N SER A 51 -2.90 6.79 -5.07
CA SER A 51 -4.36 6.79 -4.97
C SER A 51 -4.91 5.38 -4.68
N PRO A 52 -6.15 5.25 -4.17
CA PRO A 52 -6.78 3.94 -3.96
C PRO A 52 -6.81 3.06 -5.21
N LEU A 53 -7.07 3.68 -6.37
CA LEU A 53 -7.07 3.02 -7.67
C LEU A 53 -5.71 2.42 -8.02
N MET A 54 -4.63 3.16 -7.80
CA MET A 54 -3.27 2.68 -8.05
C MET A 54 -2.85 1.61 -7.03
N ALA A 55 -3.26 1.73 -5.77
CA ALA A 55 -3.02 0.68 -4.77
C ALA A 55 -3.69 -0.65 -5.19
N ALA A 56 -4.94 -0.58 -5.65
CA ALA A 56 -5.66 -1.75 -6.15
C ALA A 56 -5.00 -2.37 -7.39
N ALA A 57 -4.62 -1.55 -8.38
CA ALA A 57 -3.95 -2.04 -9.58
C ALA A 57 -2.57 -2.67 -9.26
N ALA A 58 -1.78 -2.07 -8.36
CA ALA A 58 -0.52 -2.64 -7.92
C ALA A 58 -0.69 -3.97 -7.17
N ALA A 59 -1.76 -4.11 -6.37
CA ALA A 59 -2.07 -5.35 -5.66
C ALA A 59 -2.43 -6.49 -6.62
N VAL A 60 -3.14 -6.20 -7.71
CA VAL A 60 -3.47 -7.19 -8.75
C VAL A 60 -2.24 -7.58 -9.59
N GLU A 61 -1.40 -6.60 -9.94
CA GLU A 61 -0.28 -6.79 -10.88
C GLU A 61 1.03 -7.22 -10.22
N GLY A 62 1.12 -7.15 -8.89
CA GLY A 62 2.35 -7.41 -8.12
C GLY A 62 3.46 -6.38 -8.34
N ARG A 63 3.17 -5.25 -9.02
CA ARG A 63 4.13 -4.18 -9.34
C ARG A 63 3.39 -2.88 -9.68
N PHE A 64 4.11 -1.75 -9.68
CA PHE A 64 3.52 -0.50 -10.18
C PHE A 64 3.24 -0.57 -11.69
N VAL A 65 2.04 -0.13 -12.05
CA VAL A 65 1.55 -0.09 -13.43
C VAL A 65 0.94 1.27 -13.73
N ASP A 66 0.76 1.57 -15.02
CA ASP A 66 0.07 2.78 -15.45
C ASP A 66 -1.44 2.57 -15.41
N ILE A 67 -2.10 3.15 -14.41
CA ILE A 67 -3.55 3.05 -14.21
C ILE A 67 -4.38 3.64 -15.37
N ARG A 68 -3.79 4.49 -16.23
CA ARG A 68 -4.48 5.08 -17.39
C ARG A 68 -4.77 4.05 -18.47
N ARG A 69 -4.16 2.87 -18.40
CA ARG A 69 -4.39 1.75 -19.32
C ARG A 69 -5.63 0.92 -18.96
N TYR A 70 -6.20 1.13 -17.78
CA TYR A 70 -7.43 0.46 -17.36
C TYR A 70 -8.63 1.26 -17.86
N ASP A 71 -9.64 0.56 -18.37
CA ASP A 71 -10.93 1.17 -18.66
C ASP A 71 -11.73 1.27 -17.36
N LEU A 72 -11.75 2.47 -16.78
CA LEU A 72 -12.38 2.76 -15.50
C LEU A 72 -13.73 3.44 -15.66
N LYS A 73 -14.18 3.66 -16.90
CA LYS A 73 -15.49 4.22 -17.19
C LYS A 73 -16.53 3.09 -17.21
N LYS A 74 -16.98 2.73 -16.01
CA LYS A 74 -18.29 2.11 -15.82
C LYS A 74 -19.13 2.99 -14.91
#